data_AF-A0A285VR42-F1
#
_entry.id   AF-A0A285VR42-F1
#
_cell.length_a   1.000
_cell.length_b   1.000
_cell.length_c   1.000
_cell.angle_alpha   90.00
_cell.angle_beta   90.00
_cell.angle_gamma   90.00
#
_symmetry.space_group_name_H-M   'P 1'
#
loop_
_entity.id
_entity.type
_entity.pdbx_description
1 polymer ?
#
loop_
_entity_poly.entity_id
_entity_poly.type
_entity_poly.pdbx_seq_one_letter_code
_entity_poly.pdbx_strand_id
1 'polypeptide(L)'
;MERYPDIEIYLAEADIETVQRWLARHFDELPTLVKRGKAKWQARARHADSEVPILLVTQAADGFASLWFDSPHTPWPRDVDCARDAARALGCEVRCSLGGWQPGDEPDRFWRVCADGEEGAIDWPDSGQ
;
A
#
# COMPACT_ATOMS: atom_id res chain seq x y z
N MET A 1 -19.58 -7.22 -1.13
CA MET A 1 -18.31 -6.60 -1.53
C MET A 1 -17.21 -7.57 -1.14
N GLU A 2 -16.44 -8.06 -2.11
CA GLU A 2 -15.36 -9.01 -1.84
C GLU A 2 -14.20 -8.29 -1.13
N ARG A 3 -13.69 -8.89 -0.05
CA ARG A 3 -12.47 -8.42 0.63
C ARG A 3 -11.29 -9.24 0.15
N TYR A 4 -10.17 -8.59 -0.09
CA TYR A 4 -8.95 -9.29 -0.45
C TYR A 4 -8.27 -9.92 0.77
N PRO A 5 -7.58 -11.06 0.58
CA PRO A 5 -6.86 -11.73 1.67
C PRO A 5 -5.67 -10.91 2.18
N ASP A 6 -5.17 -10.01 1.35
CA ASP A 6 -4.09 -9.07 1.62
C ASP A 6 -4.26 -7.82 0.76
N ILE A 7 -3.53 -6.76 1.10
CA ILE A 7 -3.51 -5.49 0.34
C ILE A 7 -2.07 -5.07 0.11
N GLU A 8 -1.71 -4.72 -1.13
CA GLU A 8 -0.44 -4.10 -1.50
C GLU A 8 -0.66 -2.80 -2.28
N ILE A 9 -0.04 -1.72 -1.80
CA ILE A 9 -0.03 -0.43 -2.48
C ILE A 9 1.41 0.07 -2.65
N TYR A 10 1.65 0.82 -3.72
CA TYR A 10 2.94 1.42 -4.04
C TYR A 10 2.86 2.93 -3.87
N LEU A 11 3.67 3.48 -2.97
CA LEU A 11 3.71 4.89 -2.60
C LEU A 11 4.86 5.60 -3.31
N ALA A 12 4.60 6.67 -4.05
CA ALA A 12 5.65 7.50 -4.64
C ALA A 12 6.48 8.25 -3.57
N GLU A 13 5.87 8.53 -2.42
CA GLU A 13 6.54 9.10 -1.25
C GLU A 13 6.19 8.29 -0.01
N ALA A 14 7.19 7.76 0.67
CA ALA A 14 7.03 6.87 1.83
C ALA A 14 7.95 7.26 2.98
N ASP A 15 7.84 8.51 3.43
CA ASP A 15 8.44 8.93 4.69
C ASP A 15 7.89 8.07 5.85
N ILE A 16 8.78 7.47 6.63
CA ILE A 16 8.43 6.49 7.66
C ILE A 16 7.52 7.12 8.73
N GLU A 17 7.81 8.35 9.15
CA GLU A 17 7.03 9.02 10.19
C GLU A 17 5.63 9.37 9.69
N THR A 18 5.52 9.80 8.44
CA THR A 18 4.25 10.16 7.81
C THR A 18 3.38 8.93 7.55
N VAL A 19 3.96 7.84 7.03
CA VAL A 19 3.25 6.55 6.88
C VAL A 19 2.79 6.04 8.24
N GLN A 20 3.63 6.10 9.27
CA GLN A 20 3.27 5.64 10.62
C GLN A 20 2.10 6.44 11.21
N ARG A 21 2.12 7.78 11.07
CA ARG A 21 1.03 8.64 11.51
C ARG A 21 -0.27 8.39 10.75
N TRP A 22 -0.19 8.08 9.46
CA TRP A 22 -1.37 7.70 8.68
C TRP A 22 -1.93 6.37 9.16
N LEU A 23 -1.09 5.33 9.32
CA LEU A 23 -1.53 4.03 9.87
C LEU A 23 -2.20 4.18 11.24
N ALA A 24 -1.69 5.06 12.11
CA ALA A 24 -2.26 5.32 13.43
C ALA A 24 -3.71 5.86 13.41
N ARG A 25 -4.18 6.40 12.29
CA ARG A 25 -5.55 6.92 12.15
C ARG A 25 -6.56 5.84 11.79
N HIS A 26 -6.08 4.65 11.41
CA HIS A 26 -6.89 3.60 10.79
C HIS A 26 -6.94 2.31 11.59
N PHE A 27 -5.96 2.10 12.47
CA PHE A 27 -5.86 0.94 13.34
C PHE A 27 -6.11 1.32 14.80
N ASP A 28 -6.51 0.34 15.61
CA ASP A 28 -6.90 0.53 17.01
C ASP A 28 -5.71 0.98 17.88
N GLU A 29 -4.49 0.68 17.43
CA GLU A 29 -3.23 1.01 18.09
C GLU A 29 -2.25 1.63 17.10
N LEU A 30 -1.31 2.46 17.60
CA LEU A 30 -0.23 3.03 16.81
C LEU A 30 0.74 1.90 16.38
N PRO A 31 0.78 1.52 15.09
CA PRO A 31 1.69 0.48 14.66
C PRO A 31 3.09 1.09 14.50
N THR A 32 4.04 0.65 15.32
CA THR A 32 5.43 1.14 15.23
C THR A 32 6.17 0.43 14.11
N LEU A 33 6.54 1.16 13.06
CA LEU A 33 7.39 0.63 11.99
C LEU A 33 8.83 0.49 12.47
N VAL A 34 9.29 -0.76 12.63
CA VAL A 34 10.66 -1.07 13.06
C VAL A 34 11.47 -1.57 11.88
N LYS A 35 12.67 -1.01 11.68
CA LYS A 35 13.59 -1.45 10.64
C LYS A 35 14.01 -2.91 10.85
N ARG A 36 13.97 -3.72 9.78
CA ARG A 36 14.28 -5.17 9.79
C ARG A 36 15.27 -5.59 8.71
N GLY A 37 15.80 -4.64 7.96
CA GLY A 37 16.80 -4.90 6.94
C GLY A 37 17.11 -3.67 6.09
N LYS A 38 17.77 -3.89 4.96
CA LYS A 38 17.96 -2.86 3.95
C LYS A 38 16.60 -2.51 3.35
N ALA A 39 16.21 -1.25 3.47
CA ALA A 39 14.94 -0.72 2.96
C ALA A 39 13.69 -1.51 3.39
N LYS A 40 13.70 -2.19 4.55
CA LYS A 40 12.54 -2.95 5.05
C LYS A 40 12.18 -2.53 6.48
N TRP A 41 10.90 -2.27 6.71
CA TRP A 41 10.30 -1.97 7.99
C TRP A 41 9.08 -2.85 8.20
N GLN A 42 8.87 -3.29 9.44
CA GLN A 42 7.72 -4.11 9.80
C GLN A 42 6.99 -3.48 10.98
N ALA A 43 5.67 -3.63 10.98
CA ALA A 43 4.83 -3.35 12.13
C ALA A 43 3.78 -4.46 12.28
N ARG A 44 3.13 -4.47 13.44
CA ARG A 44 1.88 -5.22 13.66
C ARG A 44 0.86 -4.18 14.13
N ALA A 45 -0.31 -4.24 13.54
CA ALA A 45 -1.45 -3.41 13.92
C ALA A 45 -2.61 -4.29 14.37
N ARG A 46 -3.62 -3.70 15.01
CA ARG A 46 -4.86 -4.36 15.38
C ARG A 46 -6.04 -3.65 14.75
N HIS A 47 -6.96 -4.43 14.17
CA HIS A 47 -8.23 -3.94 13.65
C HIS A 47 -9.31 -5.01 13.84
N ALA A 48 -10.43 -4.64 14.45
CA ALA A 48 -11.56 -5.54 14.71
C ALA A 48 -11.14 -6.87 15.36
N ASP A 49 -10.38 -6.77 16.46
CA ASP A 49 -9.83 -7.88 17.24
C ASP A 49 -8.82 -8.80 16.53
N SER A 50 -8.43 -8.44 15.31
CA SER A 50 -7.51 -9.23 14.49
C SER A 50 -6.18 -8.52 14.31
N GLU A 51 -5.11 -9.29 14.26
CA GLU A 51 -3.79 -8.76 13.97
C GLU A 51 -3.62 -8.55 12.46
N VAL A 52 -2.98 -7.46 12.09
CA VAL A 52 -2.64 -7.11 10.72
C VAL A 52 -1.12 -6.92 10.64
N PRO A 53 -0.37 -7.90 10.12
CA PRO A 53 1.04 -7.76 9.82
C PRO A 53 1.25 -6.73 8.70
N ILE A 54 2.21 -5.82 8.89
CA ILE A 54 2.52 -4.76 7.94
C ILE A 54 3.99 -4.86 7.53
N LEU A 55 4.25 -4.81 6.23
CA LEU A 55 5.58 -4.71 5.65
C LEU A 55 5.67 -3.46 4.78
N LEU A 56 6.65 -2.61 5.05
CA LEU A 56 7.01 -1.49 4.19
C LEU A 56 8.39 -1.73 3.58
N VAL A 57 8.49 -1.63 2.27
CA VAL A 57 9.74 -1.73 1.50
C VAL A 57 9.98 -0.42 0.74
N THR A 58 10.87 0.45 1.20
CA THR A 58 11.03 1.81 0.61
C THR A 58 11.77 1.85 -0.73
N GLN A 59 12.25 0.71 -1.22
CA GLN A 59 12.94 0.58 -2.51
C GLN A 59 12.35 -0.63 -3.25
N ALA A 60 11.03 -0.65 -3.42
CA ALA A 60 10.32 -1.77 -4.03
C ALA A 60 10.36 -1.70 -5.57
N ALA A 61 10.24 -0.48 -6.12
CA ALA A 61 10.38 -0.18 -7.54
C ALA A 61 11.04 1.19 -7.71
N ASP A 62 11.41 1.57 -8.93
CA ASP A 62 12.04 2.85 -9.21
C ASP A 62 11.11 4.01 -8.81
N GLY A 63 11.51 4.78 -7.79
CA GLY A 63 10.71 5.88 -7.23
C GLY A 63 9.52 5.46 -6.34
N PHE A 64 9.34 4.17 -6.02
CA PHE A 64 8.19 3.70 -5.23
C PHE A 64 8.57 2.77 -4.08
N ALA A 65 7.85 2.95 -2.96
CA ALA A 65 7.84 2.02 -1.84
C ALA A 65 6.63 1.09 -1.91
N SER A 66 6.76 -0.19 -1.58
CA SER A 66 5.62 -1.09 -1.38
C SER A 66 5.21 -1.08 0.08
N LEU A 67 3.92 -0.91 0.34
CA LEU A 67 3.29 -1.11 1.64
C LEU A 67 2.28 -2.25 1.52
N TRP A 68 2.56 -3.32 2.26
CA TRP A 68 1.79 -4.56 2.22
C TRP A 68 1.18 -4.88 3.58
N PHE A 69 -0.07 -5.32 3.57
CA PHE A 69 -0.86 -5.77 4.71
C PHE A 69 -1.27 -7.22 4.50
N ASP A 70 -0.67 -8.14 5.26
CA ASP A 70 -0.90 -9.59 5.13
C ASP A 70 -2.12 -10.03 5.97
N SER A 71 -3.30 -9.49 5.66
CA SER A 71 -4.54 -9.81 6.36
C SER A 71 -5.80 -9.32 5.63
N PRO A 72 -6.91 -10.08 5.64
CA PRO A 72 -8.21 -9.59 5.17
C PRO A 72 -8.90 -8.65 6.16
N HIS A 73 -8.33 -8.50 7.37
CA HIS A 73 -8.86 -7.67 8.45
C HIS A 73 -8.36 -6.23 8.37
N THR A 74 -8.04 -5.73 7.18
CA THR A 74 -7.69 -4.32 6.98
C THR A 74 -8.95 -3.43 7.02
N PRO A 75 -8.79 -2.12 7.31
CA PRO A 75 -9.88 -1.15 7.23
C PRO A 75 -10.48 -1.03 5.82
N TRP A 76 -9.66 -1.32 4.81
CA TRP A 76 -10.04 -1.28 3.40
C TRP A 76 -10.42 -2.67 2.90
N PRO A 77 -11.39 -2.77 1.97
CA PRO A 77 -11.75 -4.06 1.41
C PRO A 77 -10.84 -4.53 0.26
N ARG A 78 -10.20 -3.61 -0.48
CA ARG A 78 -9.36 -3.91 -1.66
C ARG A 78 -8.19 -2.93 -1.76
N ASP A 79 -7.21 -3.21 -2.61
CA ASP A 79 -6.05 -2.34 -2.79
C ASP A 79 -6.44 -0.93 -3.23
N VAL A 80 -7.36 -0.79 -4.19
CA VAL A 80 -7.79 0.54 -4.69
C VAL A 80 -8.44 1.39 -3.59
N ASP A 81 -9.12 0.77 -2.63
CA ASP A 81 -9.77 1.49 -1.54
C ASP A 81 -8.71 1.97 -0.53
N CYS A 82 -7.63 1.20 -0.33
CA CYS A 82 -6.46 1.62 0.43
C CYS A 82 -5.66 2.71 -0.30
N ALA A 83 -5.44 2.55 -1.61
CA ALA A 83 -4.68 3.47 -2.45
C ALA A 83 -5.31 4.86 -2.49
N ARG A 84 -6.63 4.95 -2.63
CA ARG A 84 -7.37 6.22 -2.58
C ARG A 84 -7.21 6.95 -1.25
N ASP A 85 -7.32 6.21 -0.16
CA ASP A 85 -7.18 6.83 1.15
C ASP A 85 -5.74 7.28 1.41
N ALA A 86 -4.76 6.44 1.07
CA ALA A 86 -3.33 6.75 1.16
C ALA A 86 -2.96 7.97 0.30
N ALA A 87 -3.37 8.00 -0.98
CA ALA A 87 -3.06 9.10 -1.89
C ALA A 87 -3.57 10.44 -1.36
N ARG A 88 -4.80 10.46 -0.85
CA ARG A 88 -5.40 11.66 -0.25
C ARG A 88 -4.73 12.05 1.06
N ALA A 89 -4.41 11.10 1.93
CA ALA A 89 -3.89 11.38 3.26
C ALA A 89 -2.39 11.71 3.28
N LEU A 90 -1.61 11.10 2.38
CA LEU A 90 -0.17 11.27 2.23
C LEU A 90 0.17 12.35 1.20
N GLY A 91 -0.77 12.71 0.31
CA GLY A 91 -0.55 13.76 -0.68
C GLY A 91 0.40 13.35 -1.81
N CYS A 92 0.51 12.05 -2.10
CA CYS A 92 1.39 11.50 -3.12
C CYS A 92 0.65 10.56 -4.07
N GLU A 93 1.27 10.23 -5.20
CA GLU A 93 0.76 9.20 -6.11
C GLU A 93 0.86 7.83 -5.44
N VAL A 94 -0.23 7.07 -5.55
CA VAL A 94 -0.30 5.69 -5.07
C VAL A 94 -0.76 4.79 -6.21
N ARG A 95 -0.14 3.62 -6.33
CA ARG A 95 -0.50 2.61 -7.33
C ARG A 95 -0.87 1.31 -6.64
N CYS A 96 -1.70 0.50 -7.28
CA CYS A 96 -2.00 -0.85 -6.84
C CYS A 96 -2.32 -1.75 -8.04
N SER A 97 -2.40 -3.05 -7.83
CA SER A 97 -2.88 -3.97 -8.86
C SER A 97 -4.32 -3.63 -9.26
N LEU A 98 -4.72 -4.05 -10.47
CA LEU A 98 -6.11 -3.92 -10.95
C LEU A 98 -7.07 -4.91 -10.26
N GLY A 99 -6.53 -5.84 -9.45
CA GLY A 99 -7.24 -6.83 -8.67
C GLY A 99 -6.27 -7.86 -8.08
N GLY A 100 -6.82 -8.94 -7.50
CA GLY A 100 -5.99 -10.07 -7.05
C GLY A 100 -5.26 -10.70 -8.24
N TRP A 101 -3.94 -10.84 -8.14
CA TRP A 101 -3.10 -11.38 -9.21
C TRP A 101 -3.51 -12.81 -9.57
N GLN A 102 -3.75 -13.07 -10.86
CA GLN A 102 -3.93 -14.42 -11.40
C GLN A 102 -2.84 -14.72 -12.44
N PRO A 103 -2.46 -16.00 -12.58
CA PRO A 103 -1.56 -16.42 -13.66
C PRO A 103 -2.18 -16.08 -15.03
N GLY A 104 -1.59 -15.11 -15.73
CA GLY A 104 -2.06 -14.60 -17.03
C GLY A 104 -2.42 -13.11 -17.02
N ASP A 105 -2.49 -12.46 -15.87
CA ASP A 105 -2.61 -11.00 -15.78
C ASP A 105 -1.36 -10.29 -16.33
N GLU A 106 -1.57 -9.11 -16.93
CA GLU A 106 -0.52 -8.23 -17.42
C GLU A 106 0.24 -7.66 -16.21
N PRO A 107 1.48 -8.11 -15.92
CA PRO A 107 2.16 -7.80 -14.66
C PRO A 107 2.49 -6.31 -14.52
N ASP A 108 2.52 -5.59 -15.64
CA ASP A 108 2.85 -4.16 -15.70
C ASP A 108 1.61 -3.27 -15.63
N ARG A 109 0.38 -3.80 -15.60
CA ARG A 109 -0.83 -2.97 -15.54
C ARG A 109 -1.27 -2.70 -14.10
N PHE A 110 -1.28 -1.43 -13.75
CA PHE A 110 -1.61 -0.95 -12.41
C PHE A 110 -2.76 0.06 -12.46
N TRP A 111 -3.48 0.16 -11.36
CA TRP A 111 -4.34 1.30 -11.09
C TRP A 111 -3.53 2.38 -10.40
N ARG A 112 -3.51 3.59 -10.97
CA ARG A 112 -2.89 4.77 -10.37
C ARG A 112 -3.96 5.65 -9.75
N VAL A 113 -3.67 6.17 -8.56
CA VAL A 113 -4.45 7.19 -7.85
C VAL A 113 -3.56 8.37 -7.49
N CYS A 114 -3.93 9.56 -7.95
CA CYS A 114 -3.25 10.81 -7.67
C CYS A 114 -3.83 11.49 -6.43
N ALA A 115 -3.05 12.37 -5.80
CA ALA A 115 -3.46 13.09 -4.59
C ALA A 115 -4.62 14.07 -4.80
N ASP A 116 -4.84 14.52 -6.04
CA ASP A 116 -5.96 15.37 -6.46
C ASP A 116 -7.26 14.59 -6.74
N GLY A 117 -7.20 13.25 -6.66
CA GLY A 117 -8.33 12.35 -6.88
C GLY A 117 -8.45 11.84 -8.32
N GLU A 118 -7.55 12.23 -9.24
CA GLU A 118 -7.48 11.59 -10.55
C GLU A 118 -7.05 10.12 -10.41
N GLU A 119 -7.73 9.21 -11.10
CA GLU A 119 -7.40 7.79 -11.06
C GLU A 119 -7.66 7.09 -12.39
N GLY A 120 -6.86 6.06 -12.68
CA GLY A 120 -6.99 5.30 -13.92
C GLY A 120 -5.95 4.19 -14.08
N ALA A 121 -6.21 3.29 -15.02
CA ALA A 121 -5.26 2.24 -15.38
C ALA A 121 -4.05 2.84 -16.11
N ILE A 122 -2.86 2.39 -15.75
CA ILE A 122 -1.59 2.72 -16.39
C ILE A 122 -0.81 1.44 -16.68
N ASP A 123 0.07 1.51 -17.66
CA ASP A 123 1.20 0.60 -17.76
C ASP A 123 2.33 1.19 -16.92
N TRP A 124 2.84 0.41 -15.96
CA TRP A 124 3.97 0.81 -15.15
C TRP A 124 5.14 1.10 -16.09
N PRO A 125 5.73 2.30 -16.04
CA PRO A 125 6.81 2.63 -16.95
C PRO A 125 7.97 1.68 -16.70
N ASP A 126 8.34 0.92 -17.74
CA ASP A 126 9.53 0.07 -17.70
C ASP A 126 10.71 0.92 -17.21
N SER A 127 11.37 0.46 -16.15
CA SER A 127 12.50 1.17 -15.55
C SER A 127 13.77 1.12 -16.43
N GLY A 128 13.67 0.58 -17.65
CA GLY A 128 14.73 0.48 -18.64
C GLY A 128 14.94 1.76 -19.44
N GLN A 129 15.68 2.70 -18.87
CA GLN A 129 16.63 3.53 -19.62
C GLN A 129 18.03 3.41 -19.03
#